data_AF-L8DB91-F1
#
_entry.id   AF-L8DB91-F1
#
_cell.length_a   1.000
_cell.length_b   1.000
_cell.length_c   1.000
_cell.angle_alpha   90.00
_cell.angle_beta   90.00
_cell.angle_gamma   90.00
#
_symmetry.space_group_name_H-M   'P 1'
#
loop_
_entity.id
_entity.type
_entity.pdbx_description
1 polymer ?
#
loop_
_entity_poly.entity_id
_entity_poly.type
_entity_poly.pdbx_seq_one_letter_code
_entity_poly.pdbx_strand_id
1 'polypeptide(L)' 'MKLEFNGVNAGMGNGPVAGFEASTVINRRDFGISIDMPLEGGGAVVGDKITLNLEIEAGLQA' A
#
# COMPACT_ATOMS: atom_id res chain seq x y z
N MET A 1 -7.22 -5.25 -5.63
CA MET A 1 -6.84 -3.83 -5.53
C MET A 1 -8.09 -3.01 -5.32
N LYS A 2 -8.07 -2.08 -4.37
CA LYS A 2 -9.12 -1.11 -4.07
C LYS A 2 -8.50 0.28 -4.13
N LEU A 3 -9.24 1.25 -4.68
CA LEU A 3 -8.87 2.66 -4.70
C LEU A 3 -10.14 3.46 -4.39
N GLU A 4 -10.03 4.40 -3.46
CA GLU A 4 -11.08 5.33 -3.08
C GLU A 4 -10.55 6.76 -3.25
N PHE A 5 -11.38 7.60 -3.85
CA PHE A 5 -11.11 9.02 -3.99
C PHE A 5 -11.89 9.77 -2.91
N ASN A 6 -11.16 10.48 -2.06
CA ASN A 6 -11.70 11.18 -0.90
C ASN A 6 -12.08 12.64 -1.21
N GLY A 7 -11.90 13.08 -2.45
CA GLY A 7 -12.21 14.44 -2.88
C GLY A 7 -11.00 15.35 -2.98
N VAL A 8 -11.27 16.64 -3.26
CA VAL A 8 -10.26 17.71 -3.32
C VAL A 8 -10.61 18.75 -2.27
N ASN A 9 -9.62 19.18 -1.49
CA ASN A 9 -9.75 20.26 -0.52
C ASN A 9 -8.72 21.37 -0.82
N ALA A 10 -8.93 22.57 -0.27
CA ALA A 10 -8.05 23.73 -0.49
C ALA A 10 -6.64 23.59 0.10
N GLY A 11 -6.34 22.47 0.78
CA GLY A 11 -5.05 22.21 1.41
C GLY A 11 -4.71 23.20 2.55
N MET A 12 -3.49 23.12 3.07
CA MET A 12 -2.97 24.06 4.08
C MET A 12 -2.43 25.37 3.46
N GLY A 13 -3.07 25.87 2.40
CA GLY A 13 -2.69 27.12 1.73
C GLY A 13 -1.72 26.98 0.55
N ASN A 14 -1.28 25.77 0.21
CA ASN A 14 -0.41 25.49 -0.95
C ASN A 14 -1.19 25.16 -2.24
N GLY A 15 -2.46 25.53 -2.29
CA GLY A 15 -3.36 25.17 -3.39
C GLY A 15 -4.12 23.87 -3.16
N PRO A 16 -4.96 23.45 -4.12
CA PRO A 16 -5.82 22.30 -3.98
C PRO A 16 -5.03 21.00 -3.81
N VAL A 17 -5.51 20.14 -2.91
CA VAL A 17 -4.96 18.81 -2.61
C VAL A 17 -6.05 17.76 -2.83
N ALA A 18 -5.75 16.74 -3.62
CA ALA A 18 -6.60 15.56 -3.83
C ALA A 18 -6.20 14.42 -2.90
N GLY A 19 -7.17 13.83 -2.21
CA GLY A 19 -6.96 12.70 -1.30
C GLY A 19 -7.38 11.37 -1.91
N PHE A 20 -6.55 10.33 -1.73
CA PHE A 20 -6.85 8.97 -2.16
C PHE A 20 -6.47 7.97 -1.07
N GLU A 21 -7.26 6.90 -0.98
CA GLU A 21 -6.93 5.70 -0.20
C GLU A 21 -6.84 4.52 -1.16
N ALA A 22 -5.77 3.72 -1.07
CA ALA A 22 -5.62 2.53 -1.89
C ALA A 22 -5.19 1.33 -1.06
N SER A 23 -5.68 0.15 -1.43
CA SER A 23 -5.20 -1.10 -0.85
C SER A 23 -5.00 -2.18 -1.90
N THR A 24 -3.96 -2.98 -1.70
CA THR A 24 -3.71 -4.14 -2.55
C THR A 24 -3.02 -5.24 -1.77
N VAL A 25 -3.07 -6.45 -2.29
CA VAL A 25 -2.35 -7.60 -1.72
C VAL A 25 -1.38 -8.07 -2.79
N ILE A 26 -0.10 -8.15 -2.44
CA ILE A 26 0.96 -8.63 -3.31
C ILE A 26 1.55 -9.93 -2.77
N ASN A 27 2.22 -10.70 -3.63
CA ASN A 27 3.05 -11.82 -3.18
C ASN A 27 4.51 -11.36 -3.10
N ARG A 28 5.16 -11.54 -1.96
CA ARG A 28 6.57 -11.18 -1.75
C ARG A 28 7.52 -11.87 -2.75
N ARG A 29 7.16 -13.07 -3.22
CA ARG A 29 7.97 -13.85 -4.16
C ARG A 29 8.05 -13.22 -5.54
N ASP A 30 7.02 -12.49 -5.95
CA ASP A 30 6.99 -11.75 -7.22
C ASP A 30 8.07 -10.66 -7.26
N PHE A 31 8.53 -10.22 -6.09
CA PHE A 31 9.58 -9.21 -5.90
C PHE A 31 10.93 -9.82 -5.50
N GLY A 32 11.13 -11.13 -5.69
CA GLY A 32 12.38 -11.82 -5.40
C GLY A 32 12.65 -12.08 -3.92
N ILE A 33 11.68 -11.83 -3.04
CA ILE A 33 11.83 -12.07 -1.59
C ILE A 33 11.45 -13.53 -1.30
N SER A 34 12.43 -14.42 -1.32
CA SER A 34 12.23 -15.88 -1.21
C SER A 34 12.70 -16.50 0.11
N ILE A 35 12.85 -15.70 1.18
CA ILE A 35 13.24 -16.23 2.50
C ILE A 35 12.18 -17.23 2.97
N ASP A 36 12.60 -18.48 3.12
CA ASP A 36 11.74 -19.57 3.55
C ASP A 36 12.33 -20.15 4.84
N MET A 37 11.71 -19.80 5.96
CA MET A 37 12.03 -20.35 7.27
C MET A 37 10.82 -21.17 7.73
N PRO A 38 10.91 -22.51 7.73
CA PRO A 38 9.81 -23.37 8.16
C PRO A 38 9.68 -23.40 9.69
N LEU A 39 8.45 -23.56 10.19
CA LEU A 39 8.18 -23.79 11.62
C LEU A 39 8.24 -25.29 11.96
N GLU A 40 8.66 -25.64 13.19
CA GLU A 40 8.53 -27.01 13.72
C GLU A 40 7.04 -27.34 13.91
N GLY A 41 6.47 -28.08 12.95
CA GLY A 41 5.02 -28.35 12.88
C GLY A 41 4.40 -28.08 11.51
N GLY A 42 5.16 -27.50 10.57
CA GLY A 42 4.71 -27.18 9.22
C GLY A 42 4.23 -25.74 9.09
N GLY A 43 4.31 -25.21 7.87
CA GLY A 43 4.05 -23.81 7.57
C GLY A 43 5.32 -22.95 7.53
N ALA A 44 5.16 -21.70 7.13
CA ALA A 44 6.24 -20.73 6.99
C ALA A 44 6.20 -19.68 8.10
N VAL A 45 7.37 -19.28 8.59
CA VAL A 45 7.55 -18.16 9.54
C VAL A 45 7.09 -16.84 8.94
N VAL A 46 7.23 -16.68 7.61
CA VAL A 46 6.84 -15.47 6.88
C VAL A 46 5.79 -15.83 5.83
N GLY A 47 4.64 -15.16 5.90
CA GLY A 47 3.57 -15.33 4.91
C GLY A 47 3.93 -14.75 3.55
N ASP A 48 3.45 -15.38 2.47
CA ASP A 48 3.72 -14.92 1.12
C ASP A 48 2.90 -13.67 0.73
N LYS A 49 1.71 -13.51 1.30
CA LYS A 49 0.81 -12.37 1.03
C LYS A 49 1.18 -11.17 1.89
N ILE A 50 1.37 -10.02 1.25
CA ILE A 50 1.60 -8.73 1.90
C ILE A 50 0.44 -7.81 1.52
N THR A 51 -0.29 -7.33 2.53
CA THR A 51 -1.29 -6.28 2.35
C THR A 51 -0.60 -4.92 2.41
N LEU A 52 -0.77 -4.13 1.35
CA LEU A 52 -0.33 -2.74 1.28
C LEU A 52 -1.56 -1.84 1.44
N ASN A 53 -1.46 -0.87 2.34
CA ASN A 53 -2.42 0.22 2.49
C ASN A 53 -1.67 1.52 2.21
N LEU A 54 -2.23 2.36 1.33
CA LEU A 54 -1.66 3.64 0.93
C LEU A 54 -2.66 4.74 1.23
N GLU A 55 -2.21 5.74 1.99
CA GLU A 55 -2.88 7.02 2.17
C GLU A 55 -2.10 8.05 1.36
N ILE A 56 -2.75 8.69 0.39
CA ILE A 56 -2.10 9.52 -0.62
C ILE A 56 -2.72 10.91 -0.63
N GLU A 57 -1.87 11.92 -0.51
CA GLU A 57 -2.21 13.32 -0.78
C GLU A 57 -1.44 13.79 -2.01
N ALA A 58 -2.16 14.30 -3.01
CA ALA A 58 -1.59 14.85 -4.22
C ALA A 58 -1.88 16.35 -4.32
N GLY A 59 -0.84 17.18 -4.16
CA GLY A 59 -0.91 18.61 -4.38
C GLY A 59 -0.74 18.96 -5.86
N LEU A 60 -1.39 20.05 -6.30
CA LEU A 60 -1.16 20.58 -7.65
C LEU A 60 0.29 21.08 -7.77
N GLN A 61 1.03 20.57 -8.75
CA GLN A 61 2.39 21.03 -9.04
C GLN A 61 2.35 22.39 -9.75
N ALA A 62 3.26 23.30 -9.36
CA ALA A 62 3.44 24.62 -9.96
C ALA A 62 4.11 24.58 -11.35
#